data_AF-A0A645F4V1-F1
#
_entry.id   AF-A0A645F4V1-F1
#
_cell.length_a   1.000
_cell.length_b   1.000
_cell.length_c   1.000
_cell.angle_alpha   90.00
_cell.angle_beta   90.00
_cell.angle_gamma   90.00
#
_symmetry.space_group_name_H-M   'P 1'
#
loop_
_entity.id
_entity.type
_entity.pdbx_description
1 polymer ?
#
loop_
_entity_poly.entity_id
_entity_poly.type
_entity_poly.pdbx_seq_one_letter_code
_entity_poly.pdbx_strand_id
1 'polypeptide(L)'
;MRQNLLGQAVTELNFQSPETVNIWYRRWADEFDARELESAFWRWQTRFTSLKELDWSRYSNAPLYEVMYEITCIVKETPDALRQAENWLVPNKLTDRS
;
A
#
# COMPACT_ATOMS: atom_id res chain seq x y z
N MET A 1 -0.83 14.08 -20.20
CA MET A 1 -0.19 14.45 -18.91
C MET A 1 -0.74 13.62 -17.75
N ARG A 2 -2.06 13.56 -17.51
CA ARG A 2 -2.70 12.76 -16.43
C ARG A 2 -2.37 11.25 -16.43
N GLN A 3 -2.37 10.60 -17.60
CA GLN A 3 -1.98 9.17 -17.67
C GLN A 3 -0.52 8.89 -17.27
N ASN A 4 0.38 9.87 -17.46
CA ASN A 4 1.78 9.74 -17.03
C ASN A 4 1.89 9.77 -15.49
N LEU A 5 1.12 10.65 -14.84
CA LEU A 5 1.05 10.72 -13.38
C LEU A 5 0.47 9.45 -12.77
N LEU A 6 -0.55 8.84 -13.38
CA LEU A 6 -1.10 7.59 -12.88
C LEU A 6 -0.09 6.45 -13.01
N GLY A 7 0.65 6.41 -14.13
CA GLY A 7 1.78 5.51 -14.30
C GLY A 7 2.83 5.68 -13.19
N GLN A 8 3.18 6.94 -12.86
CA GLN A 8 4.09 7.24 -11.75
C GLN A 8 3.54 6.75 -10.41
N ALA A 9 2.26 7.01 -10.10
CA ALA A 9 1.63 6.55 -8.87
C ALA A 9 1.71 5.01 -8.74
N VAL A 10 1.43 4.28 -9.82
CA VAL A 10 1.53 2.81 -9.86
C VAL A 10 2.99 2.35 -9.70
N THR A 11 3.94 3.02 -10.35
CA THR A 11 5.37 2.72 -10.18
C THR A 11 5.80 2.94 -8.73
N GLU A 12 5.47 4.08 -8.12
CA GLU A 12 5.82 4.40 -6.73
C GLU A 12 5.18 3.44 -5.73
N LEU A 13 3.96 2.98 -5.99
CA LEU A 13 3.28 1.98 -5.17
C LEU A 13 4.09 0.69 -5.05
N ASN A 14 4.80 0.27 -6.11
CA ASN A 14 5.65 -0.93 -6.05
C ASN A 14 6.77 -0.82 -5.01
N PHE A 15 7.19 0.39 -4.66
CA PHE A 15 8.22 0.69 -3.66
C PHE A 15 7.66 0.91 -2.25
N GLN A 16 6.37 0.64 -2.04
CA GLN A 16 5.75 0.72 -0.71
C GLN A 16 5.63 -0.65 -0.05
N SER A 17 5.77 -0.66 1.28
CA SER A 17 5.37 -1.75 2.17
C SER A 17 4.05 -1.41 2.88
N PRO A 18 3.44 -2.36 3.62
CA PRO A 18 2.30 -2.05 4.49
C PRO A 18 2.57 -0.88 5.45
N GLU A 19 3.82 -0.71 5.88
CA GLU A 19 4.23 0.37 6.80
C GLU A 19 4.24 1.75 6.13
N THR A 20 4.45 1.81 4.81
CA THR A 20 4.68 3.07 4.09
C THR A 20 3.59 3.43 3.09
N VAL A 21 2.67 2.51 2.75
CA VAL A 21 1.61 2.74 1.76
C VAL A 21 0.71 3.94 2.07
N ASN A 22 0.56 4.29 3.35
CA ASN A 22 -0.16 5.48 3.79
C ASN A 22 0.47 6.79 3.25
N ILE A 23 1.79 6.83 3.10
CA ILE A 23 2.51 7.98 2.53
C ILE A 23 2.16 8.11 1.04
N TRP A 24 2.16 6.98 0.32
CA TRP A 24 1.73 6.93 -1.08
C TRP A 24 0.28 7.37 -1.24
N TYR A 25 -0.63 6.87 -0.40
CA TYR A 25 -2.04 7.23 -0.49
C TYR A 25 -2.25 8.74 -0.31
N ARG A 26 -1.68 9.34 0.74
CA ARG A 26 -1.81 10.79 0.99
C ARG A 26 -1.27 11.65 -0.14
N ARG A 27 -0.19 11.22 -0.79
CA ARG A 27 0.40 11.95 -1.91
C ARG A 27 -0.52 11.98 -3.13
N TRP A 28 -1.22 10.88 -3.40
CA TRP A 28 -1.94 10.68 -4.65
C TRP A 28 -3.47 10.82 -4.51
N ALA A 29 -4.01 10.82 -3.30
CA ALA A 29 -5.45 10.94 -3.03
C ALA A 29 -6.05 12.28 -3.46
N ASP A 30 -5.28 13.37 -3.44
CA ASP A 30 -5.73 14.68 -3.94
C ASP A 30 -5.65 14.80 -5.47
N GLU A 31 -4.88 13.92 -6.13
CA GLU A 31 -4.61 13.96 -7.57
C GLU A 31 -5.53 13.03 -8.40
N PHE A 32 -6.04 11.96 -7.78
CA PHE A 32 -6.79 10.89 -8.46
C PHE A 32 -8.08 10.53 -7.76
N ASP A 33 -9.06 10.06 -8.53
CA ASP A 33 -10.27 9.46 -7.95
C ASP A 33 -9.93 8.15 -7.21
N ALA A 34 -10.68 7.85 -6.15
CA ALA A 34 -10.49 6.64 -5.35
C ALA A 34 -10.45 5.37 -6.22
N ARG A 35 -11.31 5.28 -7.25
CA ARG A 35 -11.37 4.11 -8.15
C ARG A 35 -10.10 3.93 -8.98
N GLU A 36 -9.45 5.03 -9.36
CA GLU A 36 -8.17 4.98 -10.10
C GLU A 36 -7.06 4.38 -9.23
N LEU A 37 -7.04 4.72 -7.94
CA LEU A 37 -6.07 4.21 -6.96
C LEU A 37 -6.40 2.79 -6.48
N GLU A 38 -7.68 2.47 -6.30
CA GLU A 38 -8.16 1.16 -5.80
C GLU A 38 -7.67 0.02 -6.67
N SER A 39 -7.75 0.16 -8.00
CA SER A 39 -7.34 -0.90 -8.92
C SER A 39 -5.87 -1.27 -8.75
N ALA A 40 -5.00 -0.27 -8.58
CA ALA A 40 -3.57 -0.47 -8.36
C ALA A 40 -3.30 -1.04 -6.96
N PHE A 41 -3.96 -0.47 -5.94
CA PHE A 41 -3.85 -0.89 -4.55
C PHE A 41 -4.23 -2.37 -4.36
N TRP A 42 -5.40 -2.80 -4.84
CA TRP A 42 -5.87 -4.18 -4.64
C TRP A 42 -4.99 -5.22 -5.32
N ARG A 43 -4.27 -4.86 -6.39
CA ARG A 43 -3.24 -5.73 -6.99
C ARG A 43 -1.97 -5.75 -6.14
N TRP A 44 -1.52 -4.58 -5.70
CA TRP A 44 -0.33 -4.40 -4.87
C TRP A 44 -0.40 -5.16 -3.54
N GLN A 45 -1.57 -5.13 -2.89
CA GLN A 45 -1.77 -5.70 -1.55
C GLN A 45 -1.41 -7.19 -1.55
N THR A 46 -1.84 -7.94 -2.58
CA THR A 46 -1.72 -9.42 -2.65
C THR A 46 -0.30 -9.98 -2.45
N ARG A 47 0.72 -9.13 -2.52
CA ARG A 47 2.13 -9.44 -2.24
C ARG A 47 2.39 -9.68 -0.74
N PHE A 48 1.59 -9.12 0.15
CA PHE A 48 1.81 -9.11 1.59
C PHE A 48 0.87 -10.10 2.29
N THR A 49 1.44 -10.89 3.20
CA THR A 49 0.68 -11.89 3.95
C THR A 49 -0.10 -11.25 5.09
N SER A 50 0.44 -10.22 5.72
CA SER A 50 -0.20 -9.46 6.80
C SER A 50 -1.54 -8.85 6.39
N LEU A 51 -1.68 -8.52 5.11
CA LEU A 51 -2.84 -7.81 4.58
C LEU A 51 -3.91 -8.73 3.97
N LYS A 52 -3.79 -10.06 4.07
CA LYS A 52 -4.78 -11.01 3.51
C LYS A 52 -6.21 -10.79 4.02
N GLU A 53 -6.36 -10.30 5.24
CA GLU A 53 -7.68 -10.10 5.86
C GLU A 53 -8.47 -8.92 5.27
N LEU A 54 -7.80 -8.05 4.49
CA LEU A 54 -8.45 -6.92 3.79
C LEU A 54 -9.43 -7.36 2.68
N ASP A 55 -9.49 -8.66 2.36
CA ASP A 55 -10.48 -9.20 1.42
C ASP A 55 -11.91 -8.83 1.84
N TRP A 56 -12.21 -8.80 3.15
CA TRP A 56 -13.52 -8.38 3.65
C TRP A 56 -13.82 -6.90 3.37
N SER A 57 -12.83 -6.02 3.54
CA SER A 57 -12.93 -4.59 3.22
C SER A 57 -13.17 -4.36 1.72
N ARG A 58 -12.58 -5.23 0.87
CA ARG A 58 -12.85 -5.25 -0.57
C ARG A 58 -14.29 -5.67 -0.89
N TYR A 59 -14.82 -6.71 -0.24
CA TYR A 59 -16.19 -7.18 -0.48
C TYR A 59 -17.27 -6.24 0.05
N SER A 60 -16.96 -5.47 1.09
CA SER A 60 -17.87 -4.45 1.66
C SER A 60 -17.81 -3.11 0.92
N ASN A 61 -16.96 -2.97 -0.11
CA ASN A 61 -16.75 -1.73 -0.85
C ASN A 61 -16.35 -0.55 0.07
N ALA A 62 -15.53 -0.84 1.09
CA ALA A 62 -14.99 0.17 2.00
C ALA A 62 -14.11 1.15 1.23
N PRO A 63 -14.23 2.47 1.49
CA PRO A 63 -13.40 3.46 0.82
C PRO A 63 -11.93 3.33 1.24
N LEU A 64 -11.01 3.67 0.32
CA LEU A 64 -9.57 3.50 0.58
C LEU A 64 -9.07 4.18 1.85
N TYR A 65 -9.61 5.31 2.29
CA TYR A 65 -9.15 5.95 3.53
C TYR A 65 -9.41 5.08 4.77
N GLU A 66 -10.49 4.29 4.78
CA GLU A 66 -10.79 3.34 5.87
C GLU A 66 -9.83 2.15 5.82
N VAL A 67 -9.58 1.63 4.62
CA VAL A 67 -8.59 0.56 4.40
C VAL A 67 -7.20 1.01 4.87
N MET A 68 -6.82 2.26 4.62
CA MET A 68 -5.55 2.83 5.09
C MET A 68 -5.46 2.96 6.61
N TYR A 69 -6.57 3.25 7.27
CA TYR A 69 -6.67 3.22 8.73
C TYR A 69 -6.51 1.79 9.25
N GLU A 70 -7.19 0.83 8.63
CA GLU A 70 -7.11 -0.60 8.98
C GLU A 70 -5.70 -1.16 8.83
N ILE A 71 -5.00 -0.84 7.72
CA ILE A 71 -3.58 -1.21 7.52
C ILE A 71 -2.72 -0.71 8.67
N THR A 72 -2.98 0.49 9.19
CA THR A 72 -2.22 1.03 10.34
C THR A 72 -2.40 0.18 11.59
N CYS A 73 -3.58 -0.39 11.80
CA CYS A 73 -3.84 -1.33 12.89
C CYS A 73 -3.15 -2.67 12.62
N ILE A 74 -3.31 -3.24 11.42
CA ILE A 74 -2.68 -4.51 11.01
C ILE A 74 -1.16 -4.43 11.20
N VAL A 75 -0.52 -3.35 10.75
CA VAL A 75 0.93 -3.15 10.90
C VAL A 75 1.36 -3.16 12.36
N LYS A 76 0.60 -2.53 13.26
CA LYS A 76 0.91 -2.51 14.70
C LYS A 76 0.81 -3.89 15.34
N GLU A 77 -0.08 -4.72 14.84
CA GLU A 77 -0.31 -6.09 15.35
C GLU A 77 0.59 -7.13 14.65
N THR A 78 1.16 -6.78 13.50
CA THR A 78 2.04 -7.66 12.72
C THR A 78 3.39 -7.85 13.42
N PRO A 79 3.83 -9.09 13.70
CA PRO A 79 5.13 -9.35 14.31
C PRO A 79 6.30 -8.77 13.51
N ASP A 80 7.32 -8.24 14.20
CA ASP A 80 8.50 -7.60 13.60
C ASP A 80 9.20 -8.46 12.56
N ALA A 81 9.29 -9.78 12.81
CA ALA A 81 9.90 -10.71 11.86
C ALA A 81 9.14 -10.78 10.53
N LEU A 82 7.80 -10.73 10.59
CA LEU A 82 6.96 -10.72 9.38
C LEU A 82 7.05 -9.35 8.68
N ARG A 83 7.03 -8.23 9.42
CA ARG A 83 7.24 -6.90 8.83
C ARG A 83 8.58 -6.80 8.08
N GLN A 84 9.66 -7.31 8.69
CA GLN A 84 10.97 -7.37 8.06
C GLN A 84 10.97 -8.26 6.81
N ALA A 85 10.36 -9.44 6.87
CA ALA A 85 10.22 -10.33 5.71
C ALA A 85 9.43 -9.67 4.57
N GLU A 86 8.37 -8.93 4.88
CA GLU A 86 7.57 -8.19 3.89
C GLU A 86 8.33 -7.00 3.29
N ASN A 87 9.16 -6.32 4.07
CA ASN A 87 10.09 -5.31 3.56
C ASN A 87 11.11 -5.92 2.57
N TRP A 88 11.40 -7.23 2.66
CA TRP A 88 12.20 -7.94 1.66
C TRP A 88 11.49 -8.10 0.30
N LEU A 89 10.17 -7.91 0.22
CA LEU A 89 9.41 -7.94 -1.05
C LEU A 89 9.43 -6.59 -1.79
N VAL A 90 9.80 -5.51 -1.11
CA VAL A 90 9.84 -4.16 -1.70
C VAL A 90 11.19 -3.92 -2.40
N PRO A 91 11.24 -3.49 -3.66
CA PRO A 91 12.51 -3.41 -4.42
C PRO A 91 13.59 -2.49 -3.86
N ASN A 92 13.27 -1.56 -2.96
CA ASN A 92 14.27 -0.66 -2.38
C ASN A 92 15.05 -1.37 -1.26
N LYS A 93 16.31 -1.74 -1.55
CA LYS A 93 17.23 -2.43 -0.61
C LYS A 93 18.35 -1.54 -0.08
N LEU A 94 18.32 -0.25 -0.38
CA LEU A 94 19.30 0.70 0.16
C LEU A 94 18.98 0.89 1.64
N THR A 95 19.65 0.11 2.48
CA THR A 95 19.79 0.46 3.90
C THR A 95 20.87 1.53 3.94
N ASP A 96 20.48 2.77 4.22
CA ASP A 96 21.44 3.83 4.53
C ASP A 96 22.18 3.41 5.80
N ARG A 97 23.35 2.81 5.62
CA ARG A 97 24.34 2.61 6.68
C ARG A 97 25.24 3.84 6.65
N SER A 98 24.75 4.92 7.26
CA SER A 98 25.57 6.05 7.69
C SER A 98 25.86 5.93 9.18
#